data_AF-A0AAE1PWQ0-F1
#
_entry.id   AF-A0AAE1PWQ0-F1
#
_cell.length_a   1.000
_cell.length_b   1.000
_cell.length_c   1.000
_cell.angle_alpha   90.00
_cell.angle_beta   90.00
_cell.angle_gamma   90.00
#
_symmetry.space_group_name_H-M   'P 1'
#
loop_
_entity.id
_entity.type
_entity.pdbx_description
1 polymer ?
#
loop_
_entity_poly.entity_id
_entity_poly.type
_entity_poly.pdbx_seq_one_letter_code
_entity_poly.pdbx_strand_id
1 'polypeptide(L)'
;MNRLSSFINKAAEKSIPRKRTGARHQNYWFYCDKIREQNRRINKHRKLHRKNPSDKSLSLLQELIRHTKEISRRVRAEKWYEWCSTIDERSKLREMWRNINIATGRMARLDPPKDAERLNSNFAVRVATTNLPEEIQNRLQQLRDTRQEKMDETVLKRDEAGGPFMLDELFRTRKKCKDTAFGDDRITNSIFSALGNGVHTALLTIMNESWALMAIMTYDSGALNKTLTMSYK
;
A
#
# COMPACT_ATOMS: atom_id res chain seq x y z
N MET A 1 7.24 -20.66 -1.62
CA MET A 1 6.90 -19.70 -2.70
C MET A 1 5.93 -20.36 -3.66
N ASN A 2 4.69 -19.87 -3.72
CA ASN A 2 3.54 -20.58 -4.28
C ASN A 2 3.61 -20.70 -5.82
N ARG A 3 3.65 -21.94 -6.33
CA ARG A 3 3.62 -22.27 -7.78
C ARG A 3 2.43 -21.65 -8.52
N LEU A 4 1.32 -21.43 -7.82
CA LEU A 4 0.11 -20.81 -8.36
C LEU A 4 0.35 -19.34 -8.75
N SER A 5 0.97 -18.55 -7.86
CA SER A 5 1.18 -17.12 -8.08
C SER A 5 2.16 -16.86 -9.23
N SER A 6 3.19 -17.69 -9.38
CA SER A 6 4.13 -17.57 -10.51
C SER A 6 3.47 -17.92 -11.85
N PHE A 7 2.57 -18.90 -11.87
CA PHE A 7 1.80 -19.26 -13.07
C PHE A 7 0.82 -18.15 -13.47
N ILE A 8 0.10 -17.57 -12.50
CA ILE A 8 -0.81 -16.45 -12.73
C ILE A 8 -0.06 -15.24 -13.28
N ASN A 9 1.08 -14.87 -12.67
CA ASN A 9 1.89 -13.76 -13.12
C ASN A 9 2.41 -13.98 -14.55
N LYS A 10 2.90 -15.19 -14.87
CA LYS A 10 3.39 -15.53 -16.22
C LYS A 10 2.26 -15.51 -17.27
N ALA A 11 1.07 -15.98 -16.92
CA ALA A 11 -0.10 -15.92 -17.78
C ALA A 11 -0.56 -14.47 -18.01
N ALA A 12 -0.61 -13.66 -16.95
CA ALA A 12 -0.99 -12.26 -16.98
C ALA A 12 -0.01 -11.41 -17.81
N GLU A 13 1.30 -11.66 -17.73
CA GLU A 13 2.29 -10.98 -18.56
C GLU A 13 2.10 -11.26 -20.06
N LYS A 14 1.61 -12.45 -20.41
CA LYS A 14 1.34 -12.84 -21.80
C LYS A 14 0.02 -12.28 -22.33
N SER A 15 -1.01 -12.17 -21.49
CA SER A 15 -2.38 -11.83 -21.90
C SER A 15 -2.75 -10.37 -21.70
N ILE A 16 -2.15 -9.65 -20.74
CA ILE A 16 -2.50 -8.28 -20.41
C ILE A 16 -1.50 -7.31 -21.08
N PRO A 17 -1.92 -6.53 -22.09
CA PRO A 17 -1.03 -5.58 -22.75
C PRO A 17 -0.59 -4.48 -21.77
N ARG A 18 0.72 -4.29 -21.64
CA ARG A 18 1.29 -3.24 -20.77
C ARG A 18 1.01 -1.86 -21.37
N LYS A 19 0.16 -1.07 -20.69
CA LYS A 19 -0.05 0.33 -21.06
C LYS A 19 1.20 1.14 -20.68
N ARG A 20 1.87 1.76 -21.66
CA ARG A 20 2.89 2.78 -21.39
C ARG A 20 2.20 3.99 -20.75
N THR A 21 2.27 4.12 -19.44
CA THR A 21 1.90 5.35 -18.76
C THR A 21 2.96 6.39 -19.11
N GLY A 22 2.59 7.34 -19.98
CA GLY A 22 3.42 8.52 -20.22
C GLY A 22 3.73 9.22 -18.91
N ALA A 23 4.93 9.78 -18.78
CA ALA A 23 5.31 10.54 -17.60
C ALA A 23 4.28 11.65 -17.37
N ARG A 24 3.50 11.54 -16.29
CA ARG A 24 2.55 12.59 -15.91
C ARG A 24 3.36 13.84 -15.59
N HIS A 25 3.07 14.93 -16.31
CA HIS A 25 3.63 16.23 -15.99
C HIS A 25 3.17 16.63 -14.60
N GLN A 26 4.10 16.72 -13.65
CA GLN A 26 3.78 17.17 -12.31
C GLN A 26 3.58 18.68 -12.35
N ASN A 27 2.33 19.12 -12.17
CA ASN A 27 2.00 20.54 -12.05
C ASN A 27 2.37 21.01 -10.63
N TYR A 28 3.64 21.31 -10.42
CA TYR A 28 4.10 21.88 -9.16
C TYR A 28 3.66 23.34 -9.07
N TRP A 29 3.21 23.76 -7.88
CA TRP A 29 2.70 25.10 -7.61
C TRP A 29 3.75 26.22 -7.83
N PHE A 30 5.04 25.88 -7.77
CA PHE A 30 6.14 26.80 -8.09
C PHE A 30 6.57 26.77 -9.58
N TYR A 31 5.96 25.94 -10.43
CA TYR A 31 6.35 25.78 -11.84
C TYR A 31 5.79 26.91 -12.71
N CYS A 32 6.47 28.06 -12.74
CA CYS A 32 6.09 29.23 -13.51
C CYS A 32 6.81 29.33 -14.87
N ASP A 33 6.43 30.34 -15.68
CA ASP A 33 7.03 30.57 -17.00
C ASP A 33 8.56 30.78 -16.96
N LYS A 34 9.09 31.39 -15.88
CA LYS A 34 10.54 31.53 -15.69
C LYS A 34 11.24 30.16 -15.64
N ILE A 35 10.72 29.20 -14.87
CA ILE A 35 11.29 27.84 -14.77
C ILE A 35 11.11 27.09 -16.09
N ARG A 36 9.96 27.25 -16.75
CA ARG A 36 9.66 26.63 -18.05
C ARG A 36 10.65 27.09 -19.11
N GLU A 37 10.93 28.38 -19.18
CA GLU A 37 11.88 28.97 -20.12
C GLU A 37 13.31 28.47 -19.89
N GLN A 38 13.77 28.40 -18.64
CA GLN A 38 15.11 27.86 -18.36
C GLN A 38 15.21 26.36 -18.72
N ASN A 39 14.17 25.57 -18.45
CA ASN A 39 14.13 24.17 -18.88
C ASN A 39 14.12 24.02 -20.41
N ARG A 40 13.43 24.91 -21.13
CA ARG A 40 13.47 24.96 -22.61
C ARG A 40 14.89 25.25 -23.10
N ARG A 41 15.60 26.22 -22.50
CA ARG A 41 17.00 26.53 -22.81
C ARG A 41 17.91 25.34 -22.57
N ILE A 42 17.82 24.68 -21.41
CA ILE A 42 18.59 23.44 -21.13
C ILE A 42 18.31 22.40 -22.21
N ASN A 43 17.05 22.14 -22.54
CA ASN A 43 16.70 21.13 -23.53
C ASN A 43 17.22 21.47 -24.93
N LYS A 44 17.23 22.75 -25.32
CA LYS A 44 17.84 23.22 -26.57
C LYS A 44 19.35 22.93 -26.59
N HIS A 45 20.07 23.28 -25.52
CA HIS A 45 21.52 23.03 -25.43
C HIS A 45 21.87 21.53 -25.30
N ARG A 46 21.04 20.73 -24.62
CA ARG A 46 21.17 19.26 -24.61
C ARG A 46 21.03 18.67 -25.99
N LYS A 47 20.03 19.12 -26.77
CA LYS A 47 19.85 18.70 -28.16
C LYS A 47 21.04 19.13 -29.02
N LEU A 48 21.56 20.34 -28.83
CA LEU A 48 22.72 20.85 -29.57
C LEU A 48 23.97 20.03 -29.27
N HIS A 49 24.27 19.76 -27.99
CA HIS A 49 25.41 18.94 -27.58
C HIS A 49 25.28 17.49 -28.08
N ARG A 50 24.06 16.91 -28.06
CA ARG A 50 23.83 15.57 -28.61
C ARG A 50 24.07 15.49 -30.12
N LYS A 51 23.83 16.58 -30.85
CA LYS A 51 24.10 16.66 -32.29
C LYS A 51 25.58 16.90 -32.58
N ASN A 52 26.20 17.82 -31.84
CA ASN A 52 27.60 18.21 -32.01
C ASN A 52 28.35 18.14 -30.66
N PRO A 53 28.82 16.94 -30.26
CA PRO A 53 29.59 16.77 -29.03
C PRO A 53 30.94 17.49 -29.15
N SER A 54 31.20 18.42 -28.24
CA SER A 54 32.45 19.19 -28.15
C SER A 54 32.63 19.65 -26.72
N ASP A 55 33.87 19.81 -26.27
CA ASP A 55 34.17 20.31 -24.93
C ASP A 55 33.58 21.71 -24.70
N LYS A 56 33.60 22.56 -25.74
CA LYS A 56 32.96 23.89 -25.66
C LYS A 56 31.44 23.79 -25.48
N SER A 57 30.78 22.83 -26.15
CA SER A 57 29.33 22.64 -26.04
C SER A 57 28.94 21.98 -24.71
N LEU A 58 29.83 21.17 -24.14
CA LEU A 58 29.67 20.59 -22.80
C LEU A 58 29.82 21.67 -21.70
N SER A 59 30.86 22.49 -21.74
CA SER A 59 31.10 23.56 -20.77
C SER A 59 29.93 24.55 -20.72
N LEU A 60 29.45 24.99 -21.89
CA LEU A 60 28.29 25.88 -22.00
C LEU A 60 27.02 25.22 -21.41
N LEU A 61 26.81 23.92 -21.66
CA LEU A 61 25.68 23.20 -21.08
C LEU A 61 25.79 23.10 -19.56
N GLN A 62 26.99 22.85 -19.02
CA GLN A 62 27.21 22.77 -17.57
C GLN A 62 26.98 24.13 -16.90
N GLU A 63 27.50 25.22 -17.46
CA GLU A 63 27.26 26.58 -16.98
C GLU A 63 25.78 26.92 -16.99
N LEU A 64 25.08 26.63 -18.09
CA LEU A 64 23.65 26.87 -18.22
C LEU A 64 22.84 26.04 -17.21
N ILE A 65 23.25 24.81 -16.92
CA ILE A 65 22.65 23.99 -15.86
C ILE A 65 22.87 24.62 -14.48
N ARG A 66 24.09 25.09 -14.17
CA ARG A 66 24.39 25.76 -12.88
C ARG A 66 23.56 27.02 -12.72
N HIS A 67 23.54 27.88 -13.73
CA HIS A 67 22.76 29.12 -13.74
C HIS A 67 21.25 28.84 -13.59
N THR A 68 20.72 27.86 -14.32
CA THR A 68 19.32 27.46 -14.21
C THR A 68 18.97 26.91 -12.82
N LYS A 69 19.88 26.14 -12.20
CA LYS A 69 19.69 25.65 -10.82
C LYS A 69 19.56 26.80 -9.83
N GLU A 70 20.39 27.83 -9.97
CA GLU A 70 20.36 29.03 -9.13
C GLU A 70 19.05 29.82 -9.31
N ILE A 71 18.63 30.07 -10.56
CA ILE A 71 17.33 30.69 -10.84
C ILE A 71 16.19 29.86 -10.26
N SER A 72 16.21 28.54 -10.47
CA SER A 72 15.16 27.63 -9.98
C SER A 72 15.12 27.56 -8.46
N ARG A 73 16.23 27.83 -7.77
CA ARG A 73 16.28 27.92 -6.30
C ARG A 73 15.63 29.22 -5.84
N ARG A 74 15.98 30.35 -6.44
CA ARG A 74 15.40 31.66 -6.12
C ARG A 74 13.90 31.71 -6.36
N VAL A 75 13.45 31.27 -7.54
CA VAL A 75 12.02 31.23 -7.88
C VAL A 75 11.25 30.30 -6.94
N ARG A 76 11.83 29.17 -6.54
CA ARG A 76 11.20 28.29 -5.54
C ARG A 76 11.07 28.96 -4.18
N ALA A 77 12.09 29.71 -3.75
CA ALA A 77 12.04 30.45 -2.50
C ALA A 77 10.98 31.57 -2.54
N GLU A 78 10.97 32.40 -3.59
CA GLU A 78 9.95 33.44 -3.80
C GLU A 78 8.54 32.87 -3.76
N LYS A 79 8.31 31.82 -4.54
CA LYS A 79 7.02 31.12 -4.55
C LYS A 79 6.71 30.57 -3.16
N TRP A 80 7.69 30.04 -2.44
CA TRP A 80 7.47 29.48 -1.09
C TRP A 80 6.93 30.52 -0.12
N TYR A 81 7.51 31.71 -0.13
CA TYR A 81 7.00 32.82 0.68
C TYR A 81 5.59 33.25 0.25
N GLU A 82 5.34 33.38 -1.05
CA GLU A 82 4.01 33.70 -1.58
C GLU A 82 2.97 32.65 -1.16
N TRP A 83 3.32 31.37 -1.22
CA TRP A 83 2.43 30.31 -0.76
C TRP A 83 2.21 30.36 0.75
N CYS A 84 3.26 30.55 1.55
CA CYS A 84 3.11 30.72 3.01
C CYS A 84 2.18 31.89 3.37
N SER A 85 2.19 32.98 2.60
CA SER A 85 1.26 34.11 2.81
C SER A 85 -0.20 33.80 2.49
N THR A 86 -0.48 32.73 1.74
CA THR A 86 -1.84 32.30 1.40
C THR A 86 -2.43 31.27 2.37
N ILE A 87 -1.64 30.80 3.34
CA ILE A 87 -2.09 29.81 4.32
C ILE A 87 -2.94 30.50 5.39
N ASP A 88 -4.19 30.05 5.51
CA ASP A 88 -5.18 30.52 6.46
C ASP A 88 -5.83 29.35 7.23
N GLU A 89 -6.73 29.64 8.15
CA GLU A 89 -7.46 28.62 8.93
C GLU A 89 -8.34 27.70 8.06
N ARG A 90 -8.67 28.13 6.82
CA ARG A 90 -9.52 27.39 5.87
C ARG A 90 -8.70 26.53 4.91
N SER A 91 -7.38 26.61 4.97
CA SER A 91 -6.48 25.87 4.10
C SER A 91 -6.57 24.37 4.38
N LYS A 92 -6.75 23.58 3.31
CA LYS A 92 -6.88 22.12 3.43
C LYS A 92 -5.56 21.51 3.89
N LEU A 93 -5.57 20.88 5.06
CA LEU A 93 -4.42 20.20 5.67
C LEU A 93 -3.68 19.26 4.69
N ARG A 94 -4.41 18.54 3.84
CA ARG A 94 -3.85 17.64 2.81
C ARG A 94 -3.00 18.39 1.77
N GLU A 95 -3.46 19.56 1.32
CA GLU A 95 -2.75 20.37 0.32
C GLU A 95 -1.49 21.00 0.92
N MET A 96 -1.57 21.42 2.20
CA MET A 96 -0.43 21.90 2.95
C MET A 96 0.68 20.86 3.07
N TRP A 97 0.33 19.65 3.56
CA TRP A 97 1.29 18.55 3.67
C TRP A 97 1.90 18.16 2.33
N ARG A 98 1.09 18.16 1.26
CA ARG A 98 1.59 17.90 -0.10
C ARG A 98 2.65 18.92 -0.52
N ASN A 99 2.39 20.21 -0.32
CA ASN A 99 3.32 21.28 -0.73
C ASN A 99 4.60 21.29 0.12
N ILE A 100 4.50 21.02 1.43
CA ILE A 100 5.64 20.85 2.34
C ILE A 100 6.53 19.68 1.88
N ASN A 101 5.93 18.52 1.60
CA ASN A 101 6.66 17.33 1.14
C ASN A 101 7.35 17.56 -0.21
N ILE A 102 6.69 18.28 -1.12
CA ILE A 102 7.27 18.68 -2.40
C ILE A 102 8.45 19.64 -2.20
N ALA A 103 8.32 20.65 -1.34
CA ALA A 103 9.35 21.67 -1.12
C ALA A 103 10.59 21.11 -0.41
N THR A 104 10.38 20.24 0.58
CA THR A 104 11.45 19.57 1.33
C THR A 104 12.14 18.45 0.54
N GLY A 105 11.64 18.12 -0.66
CA GLY A 105 12.10 16.96 -1.41
C GLY A 105 11.79 15.62 -0.73
N ARG A 106 11.03 15.65 0.37
CA ARG A 106 10.44 14.48 1.03
C ARG A 106 9.21 14.03 0.25
N MET A 107 9.38 13.71 -1.04
CA MET A 107 8.59 12.63 -1.61
C MET A 107 9.11 11.38 -0.91
N ALA A 108 8.64 11.14 0.32
CA ALA A 108 9.00 9.96 1.08
C ALA A 108 8.73 8.78 0.15
N ARG A 109 9.79 8.12 -0.30
CA ARG A 109 9.71 6.70 -0.62
C ARG A 109 9.43 6.05 0.74
N LEU A 110 8.17 6.11 1.14
CA LEU A 110 7.67 5.23 2.18
C LEU A 110 8.01 3.85 1.66
N ASP A 111 8.80 3.12 2.43
CA ASP A 111 9.01 1.70 2.20
C ASP A 111 7.85 1.03 2.96
N PRO A 112 6.72 0.73 2.28
CA PRO A 112 5.48 0.39 2.97
C PRO A 112 5.64 -0.72 4.03
N PRO A 113 6.41 -1.81 3.80
CA PRO A 113 6.62 -2.81 4.84
C PRO A 113 7.39 -2.26 6.05
N LYS A 114 8.51 -1.54 5.85
CA LYS A 114 9.30 -1.01 6.98
C LYS A 114 8.55 0.06 7.78
N ASP A 115 7.81 0.92 7.09
CA ASP A 115 7.00 1.94 7.76
C ASP A 115 5.80 1.31 8.49
N ALA A 116 5.18 0.28 7.92
CA ALA A 116 4.13 -0.49 8.61
C ALA A 116 4.67 -1.20 9.85
N GLU A 117 5.82 -1.87 9.75
CA GLU A 117 6.49 -2.50 10.89
C GLU A 117 6.80 -1.47 11.98
N ARG A 118 7.46 -0.35 11.62
CA ARG A 118 7.77 0.74 12.56
C ARG A 118 6.52 1.27 13.26
N LEU A 119 5.44 1.50 12.51
CA LEU A 119 4.17 1.96 13.08
C LEU A 119 3.55 0.90 13.99
N ASN A 120 3.58 -0.37 13.60
CA ASN A 120 3.06 -1.47 14.39
C ASN A 120 3.84 -1.65 15.69
N SER A 121 5.18 -1.58 15.65
CA SER A 121 6.03 -1.61 16.84
C SER A 121 5.70 -0.46 17.79
N ASN A 122 5.55 0.76 17.25
CA ASN A 122 5.20 1.93 18.06
C ASN A 122 3.80 1.81 18.68
N PHE A 123 2.84 1.27 17.93
CA PHE A 123 1.49 1.02 18.42
C PHE A 123 1.50 -0.05 19.52
N ALA A 124 2.17 -1.18 19.29
CA ALA A 124 2.30 -2.26 20.25
C ALA A 124 2.94 -1.78 21.56
N VAL A 125 3.99 -0.96 21.48
CA VAL A 125 4.59 -0.32 22.67
C VAL A 125 3.56 0.56 23.36
N ARG A 126 2.86 1.46 22.66
CA ARG A 126 1.89 2.38 23.29
C ARG A 126 0.69 1.68 23.93
N VAL A 127 0.24 0.59 23.34
CA VAL A 127 -0.93 -0.17 23.77
C VAL A 127 -0.55 -1.33 24.70
N ALA A 128 0.74 -1.54 24.97
CA ALA A 128 1.19 -2.53 25.93
C ALA A 128 0.48 -2.33 27.27
N THR A 129 -0.03 -3.42 27.85
CA THR A 129 -0.77 -3.41 29.11
C THR A 129 0.06 -2.78 30.24
N THR A 130 1.39 -2.85 30.15
CA THR A 130 2.35 -2.23 31.09
C THR A 130 2.26 -0.71 31.15
N ASN A 131 1.74 -0.06 30.10
CA ASN A 131 1.56 1.39 30.04
C ASN A 131 0.19 1.84 30.55
N LEU A 132 -0.68 0.90 30.94
CA LEU A 132 -1.98 1.20 31.53
C LEU A 132 -1.86 1.36 33.05
N PRO A 133 -2.72 2.17 33.71
CA PRO A 133 -2.83 2.21 35.16
C PRO A 133 -3.10 0.81 35.76
N GLU A 134 -2.54 0.57 36.95
CA GLU A 134 -2.60 -0.73 37.64
C GLU A 134 -4.03 -1.24 37.87
N GLU A 135 -4.96 -0.34 38.15
CA GLU A 135 -6.40 -0.65 38.27
C GLU A 135 -6.99 -1.27 36.99
N ILE A 136 -6.59 -0.76 35.82
CA ILE A 136 -7.04 -1.28 34.52
C ILE A 136 -6.36 -2.61 34.22
N GLN A 137 -5.07 -2.76 34.57
CA GLN A 137 -4.36 -4.03 34.41
C GLN A 137 -5.04 -5.15 35.21
N ASN A 138 -5.35 -4.90 36.49
CA ASN A 138 -6.04 -5.84 37.36
C ASN A 138 -7.43 -6.21 36.83
N ARG A 139 -8.20 -5.23 36.33
CA ARG A 139 -9.50 -5.48 35.72
C ARG A 139 -9.40 -6.32 34.43
N LEU A 140 -8.38 -6.10 33.61
CA LEU A 140 -8.13 -6.90 32.41
C LEU A 140 -7.74 -8.34 32.77
N GLN A 141 -6.95 -8.52 33.83
CA GLN A 141 -6.57 -9.84 34.35
C GLN A 141 -7.80 -10.63 34.83
N GLN A 142 -8.68 -9.99 35.61
CA GLN A 142 -9.91 -10.60 36.13
C GLN A 142 -10.88 -11.01 35.02
N LEU A 143 -10.93 -10.25 33.91
CA LEU A 143 -11.82 -10.54 32.78
C LEU A 143 -11.24 -11.54 31.78
N ARG A 144 -10.00 -12.01 31.99
CA ARG A 144 -9.29 -12.87 31.03
C ARG A 144 -10.03 -14.19 30.82
N ASP A 145 -10.39 -14.86 31.91
CA ASP A 145 -11.02 -16.18 31.86
C ASP A 145 -12.43 -16.09 31.27
N THR A 146 -13.23 -15.10 31.70
CA THR A 146 -14.57 -14.87 31.14
C THR A 146 -14.55 -14.52 29.64
N ARG A 147 -13.51 -13.82 29.17
CA ARG A 147 -13.34 -13.54 27.72
C ARG A 147 -12.93 -14.80 26.97
N GLN A 148 -12.06 -15.62 27.55
CA GLN A 148 -11.64 -16.88 26.96
C GLN A 148 -12.82 -17.84 26.84
N GLU A 149 -13.61 -18.00 27.90
CA GLU A 149 -14.84 -18.80 27.89
C GLU A 149 -15.83 -18.33 26.81
N LYS A 150 -16.04 -17.01 26.69
CA LYS A 150 -16.87 -16.46 25.60
C LYS A 150 -16.31 -16.74 24.21
N MET A 151 -14.99 -16.69 24.04
CA MET A 151 -14.35 -17.03 22.76
C MET A 151 -14.58 -18.51 22.44
N ASP A 152 -14.39 -19.40 23.41
CA ASP A 152 -14.57 -20.84 23.25
C ASP A 152 -16.04 -21.18 22.96
N GLU A 153 -17.00 -20.53 23.63
CA GLU A 153 -18.43 -20.62 23.33
C GLU A 153 -18.76 -20.15 21.90
N THR A 154 -18.12 -19.08 21.45
CA THR A 154 -18.36 -18.53 20.10
C THR A 154 -17.77 -19.44 19.02
N VAL A 155 -16.62 -20.08 19.28
CA VAL A 155 -16.03 -21.09 18.38
C VAL A 155 -16.96 -22.31 18.23
N LEU A 156 -17.65 -22.69 19.31
CA LEU A 156 -18.60 -23.82 19.29
C LEU A 156 -19.94 -23.48 18.62
N LYS A 157 -20.32 -22.19 18.57
CA LYS A 157 -21.51 -21.75 17.84
C LYS A 157 -21.25 -21.80 16.34
N ARG A 158 -21.97 -22.69 15.65
CA ARG A 158 -21.92 -22.79 14.20
C ARG A 158 -22.59 -21.56 13.60
N ASP A 159 -21.80 -20.72 12.93
CA ASP A 159 -22.30 -19.52 12.26
C ASP A 159 -23.10 -19.91 11.01
N GLU A 160 -24.24 -19.27 10.75
CA GLU A 160 -25.08 -19.52 9.56
C GLU A 160 -24.34 -19.18 8.25
N ALA A 161 -23.26 -18.39 8.34
CA ALA A 161 -22.34 -18.06 7.25
C ALA A 161 -21.26 -19.13 7.00
N GLY A 162 -21.27 -20.26 7.71
CA GLY A 162 -20.31 -21.36 7.59
C GLY A 162 -20.56 -22.30 6.40
N GLY A 163 -21.01 -21.77 5.26
CA GLY A 163 -21.17 -22.55 4.01
C GLY A 163 -19.93 -22.44 3.10
N PRO A 164 -19.78 -23.33 2.11
CA PRO A 164 -18.77 -23.16 1.07
C PRO A 164 -19.03 -21.84 0.31
N PHE A 165 -17.96 -21.14 -0.06
CA PHE A 165 -18.02 -19.90 -0.80
C PHE A 165 -18.73 -20.10 -2.15
N MET A 166 -19.59 -19.16 -2.49
CA MET A 166 -20.28 -19.11 -3.79
C MET A 166 -19.56 -18.20 -4.78
N LEU A 167 -19.73 -18.50 -6.08
CA LEU A 167 -19.17 -17.71 -7.16
C LEU A 167 -19.65 -16.25 -7.12
N ASP A 168 -20.89 -16.02 -6.73
CA ASP A 168 -21.48 -14.69 -6.56
C ASP A 168 -20.81 -13.88 -5.45
N GLU A 169 -20.38 -14.54 -4.37
CA GLU A 169 -19.65 -13.89 -3.27
C GLU A 169 -18.26 -13.45 -3.73
N LEU A 170 -17.59 -14.28 -4.53
CA LEU A 170 -16.31 -13.97 -5.17
C LEU A 170 -16.43 -12.76 -6.11
N PHE A 171 -17.53 -12.63 -6.86
CA PHE A 171 -17.73 -11.49 -7.74
C PHE A 171 -18.19 -10.22 -7.00
N ARG A 172 -18.96 -10.34 -5.92
CA ARG A 172 -19.38 -9.21 -5.09
C ARG A 172 -18.21 -8.55 -4.39
N THR A 173 -17.26 -9.33 -3.89
CA THR A 173 -16.02 -8.84 -3.25
C THR A 173 -15.14 -8.11 -4.25
N ARG A 174 -14.99 -8.64 -5.48
CA ARG A 174 -14.23 -8.01 -6.57
C ARG A 174 -14.66 -6.57 -6.88
N LYS A 175 -15.95 -6.25 -6.87
CA LYS A 175 -16.44 -4.90 -7.24
C LYS A 175 -16.01 -3.79 -6.27
N LYS A 176 -15.64 -4.13 -5.02
CA LYS A 176 -15.38 -3.15 -3.96
C LYS A 176 -13.90 -2.88 -3.71
N CYS A 177 -12.99 -3.63 -4.34
CA CYS A 177 -11.57 -3.55 -3.99
C CYS A 177 -10.80 -2.51 -4.83
N LYS A 178 -9.96 -1.71 -4.16
CA LYS A 178 -8.97 -0.85 -4.81
C LYS A 178 -7.92 -1.71 -5.53
N ASP A 179 -7.31 -1.17 -6.58
CA ASP A 179 -6.28 -1.89 -7.34
C ASP A 179 -4.94 -1.94 -6.59
N THR A 180 -4.88 -2.81 -5.58
CA THR A 180 -3.71 -3.09 -4.74
C THR A 180 -3.36 -4.56 -4.85
N ALA A 181 -2.07 -4.89 -4.79
CA ALA A 181 -1.65 -6.28 -4.65
C ALA A 181 -1.86 -6.75 -3.21
N PHE A 182 -2.52 -7.89 -3.04
CA PHE A 182 -2.72 -8.50 -1.73
C PHE A 182 -1.54 -9.43 -1.43
N GLY A 183 -0.59 -8.96 -0.61
CA GLY A 183 0.59 -9.74 -0.23
C GLY A 183 1.80 -9.57 -1.15
N ASP A 184 2.82 -10.40 -0.93
CA ASP A 184 4.13 -10.27 -1.58
C ASP A 184 4.16 -10.82 -3.02
N ASP A 185 3.08 -11.49 -3.45
CA ASP A 185 2.98 -12.12 -4.77
C ASP A 185 2.69 -11.14 -5.92
N ARG A 186 2.44 -9.88 -5.58
CA ARG A 186 2.20 -8.75 -6.49
C ARG A 186 0.99 -8.94 -7.41
N ILE A 187 0.07 -9.85 -7.09
CA ILE A 187 -1.15 -10.05 -7.87
C ILE A 187 -2.15 -8.94 -7.52
N THR A 188 -2.32 -7.98 -8.43
CA THR A 188 -3.27 -6.87 -8.23
C THR A 188 -4.70 -7.26 -8.57
N ASN A 189 -5.67 -6.54 -8.02
CA ASN A 189 -7.09 -6.76 -8.37
C ASN A 189 -7.35 -6.62 -9.86
N SER A 190 -6.65 -5.75 -10.57
CA SER A 190 -6.73 -5.62 -12.02
C SER A 190 -6.29 -6.90 -12.74
N ILE A 191 -5.17 -7.50 -12.33
CA ILE A 191 -4.71 -8.80 -12.86
C ILE A 191 -5.77 -9.86 -12.57
N PHE A 192 -6.21 -9.98 -11.32
CA PHE A 192 -7.23 -10.94 -10.91
C PHE A 192 -8.56 -10.78 -11.67
N SER A 193 -8.93 -9.54 -11.98
CA SER A 193 -10.14 -9.17 -12.71
C SER A 193 -10.07 -9.51 -14.20
N ALA A 194 -8.87 -9.51 -14.77
CA ALA A 194 -8.62 -9.81 -16.17
C ALA A 194 -8.50 -11.31 -16.45
N LEU A 195 -8.43 -12.14 -15.41
CA LEU A 195 -8.47 -13.60 -15.54
C LEU A 195 -9.84 -14.04 -16.07
N GLY A 196 -9.86 -15.14 -16.83
CA GLY A 196 -11.11 -15.71 -17.34
C GLY A 196 -11.88 -16.49 -16.27
N ASN A 197 -13.20 -16.67 -16.48
CA ASN A 197 -14.10 -17.36 -15.55
C ASN A 197 -13.59 -18.74 -15.12
N GLY A 198 -12.90 -19.48 -15.99
CA GLY A 198 -12.33 -20.79 -15.67
C GLY A 198 -11.26 -20.76 -14.58
N VAL A 199 -10.52 -19.65 -14.43
CA VAL A 199 -9.55 -19.49 -13.34
C VAL A 199 -10.27 -19.16 -12.04
N HIS A 200 -11.36 -18.38 -12.10
CA HIS A 200 -12.18 -18.07 -10.92
C HIS A 200 -12.89 -19.30 -10.37
N THR A 201 -13.38 -20.18 -11.22
CA THR A 201 -13.98 -21.45 -10.78
C THR A 201 -12.94 -22.36 -10.13
N ALA A 202 -11.74 -22.49 -10.72
CA ALA A 202 -10.66 -23.27 -10.12
C ALA A 202 -10.20 -22.71 -8.77
N LEU A 203 -10.12 -21.38 -8.66
CA LEU A 203 -9.79 -20.71 -7.39
C LEU A 203 -10.88 -20.94 -6.34
N LEU A 204 -12.16 -20.87 -6.73
CA LEU A 204 -13.28 -21.16 -5.83
C LEU A 204 -13.22 -22.59 -5.31
N THR A 205 -12.90 -23.56 -6.18
CA THR A 205 -12.70 -24.96 -5.78
C THR A 205 -11.61 -25.07 -4.72
N ILE A 206 -10.43 -24.48 -4.95
CA ILE A 206 -9.31 -24.51 -3.99
C ILE A 206 -9.70 -23.85 -2.66
N MET A 207 -10.42 -22.72 -2.69
CA MET A 207 -10.88 -22.04 -1.48
C MET A 207 -11.85 -22.91 -0.67
N ASN A 208 -12.79 -23.58 -1.35
CA ASN A 208 -13.77 -24.45 -0.71
C ASN A 208 -13.13 -25.75 -0.19
N GLU A 209 -12.14 -26.30 -0.89
CA GLU A 209 -11.34 -27.44 -0.40
C GLU A 209 -10.56 -27.05 0.86
N SER A 210 -9.89 -25.89 0.86
CA SER A 210 -9.18 -25.39 2.04
C SER A 210 -10.12 -25.13 3.21
N TRP A 211 -11.31 -24.60 2.94
CA TRP A 211 -12.33 -24.38 3.96
C TRP A 211 -12.83 -25.70 4.54
N ALA A 212 -13.12 -26.70 3.70
CA ALA A 212 -13.55 -28.02 4.12
C ALA A 212 -12.49 -28.72 5.00
N LEU A 213 -11.21 -28.63 4.62
CA LEU A 213 -10.11 -29.16 5.43
C LEU A 213 -10.03 -28.50 6.81
N MET A 214 -10.13 -27.16 6.87
CA MET A 214 -10.14 -26.43 8.13
C MET A 214 -11.34 -26.77 9.00
N ALA A 215 -12.52 -26.87 8.40
CA ALA A 215 -13.73 -27.31 9.09
C ALA A 215 -13.50 -28.68 9.74
N ILE A 216 -13.06 -29.68 8.97
CA ILE A 216 -12.76 -31.03 9.47
C ILE A 216 -11.77 -30.98 10.66
N MET A 217 -10.65 -30.25 10.52
CA MET A 217 -9.66 -30.14 11.60
C MET A 217 -10.21 -29.49 12.87
N THR A 218 -11.04 -28.44 12.75
CA THR A 218 -11.64 -27.78 13.92
C THR A 218 -12.68 -28.65 14.64
N TYR A 219 -13.44 -29.47 13.91
CA TYR A 219 -14.45 -30.36 14.51
C TYR A 219 -13.84 -31.63 15.13
N ASP A 220 -12.79 -32.22 14.53
CA ASP A 220 -12.08 -33.36 15.13
C ASP A 220 -11.29 -32.98 16.39
N SER A 221 -10.73 -31.77 16.44
CA SER A 221 -10.02 -31.25 17.62
C SER A 221 -10.96 -30.98 18.80
N GLY A 222 -12.21 -30.56 18.53
CA GLY A 222 -13.26 -30.39 19.54
C GLY A 222 -13.78 -31.71 20.10
N ALA A 223 -13.75 -32.79 19.30
CA ALA A 223 -14.11 -34.14 19.74
C ALA A 223 -13.01 -34.78 20.61
N LEU A 224 -11.73 -34.58 20.27
CA LEU A 224 -10.58 -35.06 21.05
C LEU A 224 -10.42 -34.36 22.41
N ASN A 225 -10.72 -33.06 22.50
CA ASN A 225 -10.64 -32.35 23.77
C ASN A 225 -11.77 -32.73 24.76
N LYS A 226 -12.94 -33.17 24.27
CA LYS A 226 -14.02 -33.67 25.14
C LYS A 226 -13.72 -35.05 25.74
N THR A 227 -13.03 -35.93 25.01
CA THR A 227 -12.63 -37.25 25.52
C THR A 227 -11.48 -37.18 26.52
N LEU A 228 -10.58 -36.20 26.40
CA LEU A 228 -9.49 -36.01 27.38
C LEU A 228 -9.95 -35.37 28.70
N THR A 229 -11.00 -34.56 28.72
CA THR A 229 -11.55 -33.98 29.97
C THR A 229 -12.50 -34.89 30.73
N MET A 230 -13.04 -35.97 30.13
CA MET A 230 -13.89 -36.94 30.85
C MET A 230 -13.12 -38.16 31.42
N SER A 231 -11.80 -38.27 31.17
CA SER A 231 -10.98 -39.38 31.70
C SER A 231 -10.20 -39.05 32.98
N TYR A 232 -10.41 -37.87 33.58
CA TYR A 232 -9.88 -37.51 34.90
C TYR A 232 -11.02 -37.06 35.82
N LYS A 233 -11.82 -38.02 36.29
CA LYS A 233 -12.54 -37.98 37.56
C LYS A 233 -12.56 -39.36 38.16
#